data_AF-A0A366IF60-F1
#
_entry.id   AF-A0A366IF60-F1
#
_cell.length_a   1.000
_cell.length_b   1.000
_cell.length_c   1.000
_cell.angle_alpha   90.00
_cell.angle_beta   90.00
_cell.angle_gamma   90.00
#
_symmetry.space_group_name_H-M   'P 1'
#
loop_
_entity.id
_entity.type
_entity.pdbx_description
1 polymer ?
#
loop_
_entity_poly.entity_id
_entity_poly.type
_entity_poly.pdbx_seq_one_letter_code
_entity_poly.pdbx_strand_id
1 'polypeptide(L)' 'MFEYTFERDTDIKVLTSFNMNYDKKEVTNGQNYKRYYYTYPNGLTIEMIEYRNKTVLKSNREFVENGDGTFDILI' A
#
# COMPACT_ATOMS: atom_id res chain seq x y z
N MET A 1 -7.25 10.38 4.04
CA MET A 1 -6.53 9.12 3.74
C MET A 1 -6.71 8.89 2.26
N PHE A 2 -5.60 8.76 1.53
CA PHE A 2 -5.61 8.57 0.08
C PHE A 2 -5.90 7.10 -0.23
N GLU A 3 -6.65 6.85 -1.30
CA GLU A 3 -7.08 5.50 -1.70
C GLU A 3 -6.87 5.32 -3.20
N TYR A 4 -6.27 4.18 -3.55
CA TYR A 4 -5.90 3.82 -4.90
C TYR A 4 -6.41 2.41 -5.16
N THR A 5 -7.13 2.22 -6.27
CA THR A 5 -7.68 0.92 -6.66
C THR A 5 -7.02 0.48 -7.95
N PHE A 6 -6.54 -0.75 -7.94
CA PHE A 6 -5.86 -1.36 -9.06
C PHE A 6 -6.59 -2.63 -9.47
N GLU A 7 -6.72 -2.84 -10.78
CA GLU A 7 -7.26 -4.09 -11.30
C GLU A 7 -6.28 -5.24 -11.08
N ARG A 8 -6.81 -6.47 -11.09
CA ARG A 8 -6.02 -7.68 -11.01
C ARG A 8 -4.95 -7.70 -12.11
N ASP A 9 -3.77 -8.23 -11.76
CA ASP A 9 -2.61 -8.38 -12.65
C ASP A 9 -1.86 -7.06 -13.00
N THR A 10 -2.23 -5.94 -12.35
CA THR A 10 -1.39 -4.74 -12.35
C THR A 10 -0.19 -4.98 -11.43
N ASP A 11 1.03 -5.03 -11.98
CA ASP A 11 2.26 -5.08 -11.17
C ASP A 11 2.51 -3.69 -10.56
N ILE A 12 2.18 -3.53 -9.28
CA ILE A 12 2.29 -2.25 -8.58
C ILE A 12 3.52 -2.31 -7.70
N LYS A 13 4.46 -1.39 -7.94
CA LYS A 13 5.65 -1.23 -7.12
C LYS A 13 5.55 0.08 -6.36
N VAL A 14 5.33 -0.04 -5.05
CA VAL A 14 5.40 1.09 -4.12
C VAL A 14 6.83 1.20 -3.62
N LEU A 15 7.51 2.28 -4.01
CA LEU A 15 8.86 2.58 -3.58
C LEU A 15 8.79 3.33 -2.25
N THR A 16 9.37 2.71 -1.23
CA THR A 16 9.56 3.33 0.09
C THR A 16 10.99 3.86 0.16
N SER A 17 11.23 5.03 -0.45
CA SER A 17 12.54 5.70 -0.59
C SER A 17 13.25 6.06 0.72
N PHE A 18 12.61 5.80 1.85
CA PHE A 18 13.04 6.17 3.19
C PHE A 18 13.84 5.08 3.91
N ASN A 19 14.11 3.94 3.27
CA ASN A 19 14.92 2.85 3.82
C ASN A 19 14.55 2.47 5.28
N MET A 20 13.25 2.43 5.58
CA MET A 20 12.74 2.04 6.90
C MET A 20 11.99 0.71 6.80
N ASN A 21 12.21 -0.14 7.79
CA ASN A 21 11.34 -1.27 8.04
C ASN A 21 10.02 -0.77 8.69
N TYR A 22 8.94 -1.53 8.49
CA TYR A 22 7.72 -1.31 9.26
C TYR A 22 7.94 -1.72 10.72
N ASP A 23 7.37 -0.96 11.65
CA ASP A 23 7.35 -1.31 13.08
C ASP A 23 6.31 -2.39 13.36
N LYS A 24 5.21 -2.33 12.62
CA LYS A 24 4.07 -3.22 12.80
C LYS A 24 3.51 -3.66 11.47
N LYS A 25 3.22 -4.96 11.38
CA LYS A 25 2.46 -5.57 10.29
C LYS A 25 1.32 -6.37 10.89
N GLU A 26 0.10 -6.03 10.52
CA GLU A 26 -1.09 -6.82 10.82
C GLU A 26 -1.58 -7.48 9.54
N VAL A 27 -2.04 -8.73 9.66
CA VAL A 27 -2.63 -9.46 8.54
C VAL A 27 -3.98 -9.99 8.99
N THR A 28 -5.02 -9.67 8.22
CA THR A 28 -6.38 -10.16 8.45
C THR A 28 -6.86 -10.89 7.20
N ASN A 29 -7.28 -12.14 7.37
CA ASN A 29 -7.88 -12.92 6.28
C ASN A 29 -9.40 -12.86 6.44
N GLY A 30 -10.07 -12.21 5.49
CA GLY A 30 -11.52 -12.26 5.36
C GLY A 30 -11.96 -13.37 4.41
N GLN A 31 -13.26 -13.56 4.28
CA GLN A 31 -13.82 -14.60 3.40
C GLN A 31 -13.45 -14.38 1.91
N ASN A 32 -13.36 -13.12 1.48
CA ASN A 32 -13.14 -12.74 0.08
C ASN A 32 -11.97 -11.77 -0.13
N TYR A 33 -11.20 -11.50 0.92
CA TYR A 33 -10.09 -10.57 0.85
C TYR A 33 -8.99 -10.93 1.84
N LYS A 34 -7.79 -10.45 1.56
CA LYS A 34 -6.68 -10.43 2.51
C LYS A 34 -6.26 -9.00 2.74
N ARG A 35 -6.20 -8.60 4.00
CA ARG A 35 -5.86 -7.24 4.41
C ARG A 35 -4.51 -7.26 5.11
N TYR A 36 -3.67 -6.31 4.75
CA TYR A 36 -2.39 -6.04 5.37
C TYR A 36 -2.40 -4.59 5.83
N TYR A 37 -1.95 -4.37 7.06
CA TYR A 37 -1.83 -3.03 7.62
C TYR A 37 -0.41 -2.85 8.15
N TYR A 38 0.27 -1.84 7.62
CA TYR A 38 1.66 -1.52 7.91
C TYR A 38 1.73 -0.17 8.60
N THR A 39 2.50 -0.10 9.68
CA THR A 39 2.84 1.14 10.37
C THR A 39 4.36 1.29 10.39
N TYR A 40 4.85 2.47 10.02
CA TYR A 40 6.27 2.81 9.98
C TYR A 40 6.64 3.83 11.08
N PRO A 41 7.92 3.91 11.48
CA PRO A 41 8.38 4.78 12.58
C PRO A 41 8.06 6.27 12.39
N ASN A 42 8.03 6.72 11.14
CA ASN A 42 7.75 8.11 10.78
C ASN A 42 6.24 8.45 10.77
N GLY A 43 5.39 7.56 11.28
CA GLY A 43 3.94 7.73 11.31
C GLY A 43 3.24 7.44 9.99
N LEU A 44 3.94 6.97 8.96
CA LEU A 44 3.31 6.48 7.74
C LEU A 44 2.51 5.20 8.03
N THR A 45 1.30 5.15 7.50
CA THR A 45 0.50 3.93 7.49
C THR A 45 0.13 3.55 6.06
N ILE A 46 0.21 2.26 5.78
CA ILE A 46 -0.20 1.68 4.50
C ILE A 46 -1.15 0.53 4.80
N GLU A 47 -2.31 0.55 4.17
CA GLU A 47 -3.28 -0.52 4.19
C GLU A 47 -3.42 -1.10 2.79
N MET A 48 -3.20 -2.40 2.64
CA MET A 48 -3.39 -3.11 1.39
C MET A 48 -4.50 -4.14 1.56
N ILE A 49 -5.53 -4.08 0.72
CA ILE A 49 -6.66 -5.00 0.72
C ILE A 49 -6.71 -5.69 -0.64
N GLU A 50 -6.29 -6.96 -0.65
CA GLU A 50 -6.28 -7.83 -1.81
C GLU A 50 -7.62 -8.56 -1.90
N TYR A 51 -8.41 -8.25 -2.93
CA TYR A 51 -9.59 -9.02 -3.33
C TYR A 51 -9.23 -9.95 -4.48
N ARG A 52 -10.14 -10.87 -4.82
CA ARG A 52 -9.94 -11.80 -5.95
C ARG A 52 -9.74 -11.12 -7.31
N ASN A 53 -10.25 -9.90 -7.49
CA ASN A 53 -10.29 -9.18 -8.77
C ASN A 53 -9.64 -7.80 -8.74
N LYS A 54 -9.18 -7.33 -7.58
CA LYS A 54 -8.60 -6.00 -7.42
C LYS A 54 -7.76 -5.90 -6.16
N THR A 55 -6.86 -4.94 -6.15
CA THR A 55 -6.13 -4.54 -4.94
C THR A 55 -6.49 -3.10 -4.61
N VAL A 56 -6.85 -2.84 -3.36
CA VAL A 56 -7.07 -1.49 -2.84
C VAL A 56 -5.91 -1.16 -1.93
N LEU A 57 -5.26 -0.05 -2.19
CA LEU A 57 -4.15 0.44 -1.40
C LEU A 57 -4.53 1.80 -0.81
N LYS A 58 -4.41 1.94 0.51
CA LYS A 58 -4.73 3.17 1.22
C LYS A 58 -3.52 3.64 2.00
N SER A 59 -3.31 4.94 2.06
CA SER A 59 -2.25 5.52 2.87
C SER A 59 -2.65 6.84 3.50
N ASN A 60 -2.06 7.15 4.65
CA ASN A 60 -2.21 8.46 5.27
C ASN A 60 -1.36 9.55 4.59
N ARG A 61 -0.52 9.20 3.62
CA ARG A 61 0.22 10.12 2.74
C ARG A 61 -0.10 9.84 1.27
N GLU A 62 0.12 10.83 0.43
CA GLU A 62 -0.16 10.73 -1.01
C GLU A 62 0.94 9.92 -1.72
N PHE A 63 0.54 9.05 -2.65
CA PHE A 63 1.47 8.47 -3.60
C PHE A 63 1.65 9.37 -4.81
N VAL A 64 2.88 9.50 -5.27
CA VAL A 64 3.24 10.18 -6.52
C VAL A 64 3.61 9.13 -7.54
N GLU A 65 2.93 9.14 -8.68
CA GLU A 65 3.26 8.29 -9.82
C GLU A 65 4.51 8.85 -10.53
N ASN A 66 5.52 8.01 -10.72
CA ASN A 66 6.81 8.42 -11.32
C ASN A 66 6.83 8.37 -12.86
N GLY A 67 5.71 8.01 -13.50
CA GLY A 67 5.59 7.87 -14.95
C GLY A 67 6.21 6.59 -15.54
N ASP A 68 6.82 5.76 -14.70
CA ASP A 68 7.35 4.43 -15.04
C ASP A 68 6.48 3.28 -14.47
N GLY A 69 5.31 3.61 -13.93
CA GLY A 69 4.40 2.69 -13.25
C GLY A 69 4.76 2.42 -11.79
N THR A 70 5.81 3.04 -11.25
CA THR A 70 6.11 3.01 -9.82
C THR A 70 5.43 4.18 -9.09
N PHE A 71 5.12 3.93 -7.82
CA PHE A 71 4.52 4.91 -6.93
C PHE A 71 5.47 5.20 -5.79
N ASP A 72 5.85 6.46 -5.62
CA ASP A 72 6.64 6.95 -4.48
C ASP A 72 5.74 7.49 -3.37
N ILE A 73 6.19 7.35 -2.13
CA ILE A 73 5.58 8.06 -0.99
C ILE A 73 6.46 9.26 -0.66
N LEU A 74 5.94 10.47 -0.89
CA LEU A 74 6.59 11.68 -0.38
C LEU A 74 6.41 11.72 1.15
N ILE A 75 7.52 11.86 1.87
CA ILE A 75 7.58 11.98 3.33
C ILE A 75 7.92 13.40 3.72
#